data_AF-A0A2V8WDX5-F1
#
_entry.id   AF-A0A2V8WDX5-F1
#
_cell.length_a   1.000
_cell.length_b   1.000
_cell.length_c   1.000
_cell.angle_alpha   90.00
_cell.angle_beta   90.00
_cell.angle_gamma   90.00
#
_symmetry.space_group_name_H-M   'P 1'
#
loop_
_entity.id
_entity.type
_entity.pdbx_description
1 polymer ?
#
loop_
_entity_poly.entity_id
_entity_poly.type
_entity_poly.pdbx_seq_one_letter_code
_entity_poly.pdbx_strand_id
1 'polypeptide(L)'
;VPASLWLGFTGHWGRAILLLAICAGVSTIVDNVLRPLLLGGRTELSGLVIFISVVGGVGLFGMLGLVLGPILVATAAGVLTVYMERPESPPITAR
;
A
#
# COMPACT_ATOMS: atom_id res chain seq x y z
N VAL A 1 -21.69 6.06 3.20
CA VAL A 1 -22.09 6.99 2.12
C VAL A 1 -23.58 6.85 1.73
N PRO A 2 -24.10 5.72 1.24
CA PRO A 2 -25.52 5.63 0.80
C PRO A 2 -26.55 5.89 1.92
N ALA A 3 -26.33 5.35 3.13
CA ALA A 3 -27.20 5.62 4.28
C ALA A 3 -27.15 7.10 4.75
N SER A 4 -25.99 7.75 4.61
CA SER A 4 -25.79 9.16 4.96
C SER A 4 -26.58 10.08 4.00
N LEU A 5 -26.56 9.78 2.70
CA LEU A 5 -27.35 10.49 1.69
C LEU A 5 -28.86 10.34 1.93
N TRP A 6 -29.32 9.13 2.25
CA TRP A 6 -30.74 8.88 2.55
C TRP A 6 -31.23 9.69 3.77
N LEU A 7 -30.39 9.81 4.80
CA LEU A 7 -30.70 10.65 5.97
C LEU A 7 -30.72 12.16 5.64
N GLY A 8 -29.88 12.60 4.70
CA GLY A 8 -29.91 13.96 4.18
C GLY A 8 -31.23 14.27 3.44
N PHE A 9 -31.66 13.35 2.56
CA PHE A 9 -32.92 13.48 1.83
C PHE A 9 -34.17 13.46 2.72
N THR A 10 -34.10 12.77 3.86
CA THR A 10 -35.18 12.79 4.88
C THR A 10 -35.12 14.01 5.81
N GLY A 11 -34.32 15.03 5.47
CA GLY A 11 -34.25 16.32 6.17
C GLY A 11 -33.40 16.33 7.45
N HIS A 12 -32.80 15.21 7.81
CA HIS A 12 -32.03 15.05 9.05
C HIS A 12 -30.53 15.31 8.82
N TRP A 13 -30.20 16.50 8.32
CA TRP A 13 -28.84 16.90 7.92
C TRP A 13 -27.78 16.72 9.03
N GLY A 14 -28.11 17.01 10.29
CA GLY A 14 -27.19 16.82 11.41
C GLY A 14 -26.77 15.35 11.61
N ARG A 15 -27.72 14.42 11.50
CA ARG A 15 -27.45 12.98 11.61
C ARG A 15 -26.73 12.44 10.36
N ALA A 16 -27.04 12.99 9.19
CA ALA A 16 -26.37 12.66 7.94
C ALA A 16 -24.88 13.01 7.96
N ILE A 17 -24.54 14.24 8.37
CA ILE A 17 -23.16 14.73 8.46
C ILE A 17 -22.38 13.94 9.53
N LEU A 18 -22.98 13.71 10.70
CA LEU A 18 -22.35 12.93 11.77
C LEU A 18 -22.00 11.51 11.30
N LEU A 19 -22.92 10.82 10.63
CA LEU A 19 -22.66 9.48 10.08
C LEU A 19 -21.57 9.50 9.01
N LEU A 20 -21.57 10.50 8.12
CA LEU A 20 -20.55 10.62 7.08
C LEU A 20 -19.17 10.85 7.70
N ALA A 21 -19.07 11.73 8.70
CA ALA A 21 -17.83 12.03 9.41
C ALA A 21 -17.30 10.80 10.18
N ILE A 22 -18.15 10.06 10.87
CA ILE A 22 -17.75 8.84 11.59
C ILE A 22 -17.26 7.78 10.59
N CYS A 23 -18.02 7.50 9.53
CA CYS A 23 -17.62 6.52 8.52
C CYS A 23 -16.31 6.91 7.83
N ALA A 24 -16.17 8.17 7.43
CA ALA A 24 -14.95 8.66 6.79
C ALA A 24 -13.74 8.59 7.75
N GLY A 25 -13.91 9.02 9.00
CA GLY A 25 -12.85 8.97 10.01
C GLY A 25 -12.39 7.54 10.28
N VAL A 26 -13.33 6.62 10.51
CA VAL A 26 -13.01 5.20 10.76
C VAL A 26 -12.36 4.57 9.54
N SER A 27 -12.89 4.79 8.32
CA SER A 27 -12.26 4.26 7.10
C SER A 27 -10.84 4.78 6.96
N THR A 28 -10.62 6.08 7.17
CA THR A 28 -9.28 6.68 7.08
C THR A 28 -8.31 6.04 8.07
N ILE A 29 -8.73 5.83 9.32
CA ILE A 29 -7.88 5.19 10.34
C ILE A 29 -7.56 3.74 9.94
N VAL A 30 -8.58 2.98 9.52
CA VAL A 30 -8.40 1.59 9.11
C VAL A 30 -7.47 1.52 7.90
N ASP A 31 -7.73 2.29 6.85
CA ASP A 31 -6.98 2.20 5.60
C ASP A 31 -5.55 2.75 5.70
N ASN A 32 -5.29 3.72 6.59
CA ASN A 32 -3.96 4.33 6.75
C ASN A 32 -3.12 3.74 7.89
N VAL A 33 -3.72 3.03 8.86
CA VAL A 33 -2.97 2.41 9.99
C VAL A 33 -2.94 0.90 9.88
N LEU A 34 -4.07 0.26 9.56
CA LEU A 34 -4.12 -1.20 9.46
C LEU A 34 -3.28 -1.69 8.27
N ARG A 35 -3.25 -0.91 7.18
CA ARG A 35 -2.48 -1.23 5.98
C ARG A 35 -0.97 -1.27 6.25
N PRO A 36 -0.30 -0.23 6.79
CA PRO A 36 1.11 -0.33 7.16
C PRO A 36 1.36 -1.33 8.29
N LEU A 37 0.43 -1.53 9.24
CA LEU A 37 0.62 -2.54 10.29
C LEU A 37 0.62 -3.98 9.73
N LEU A 38 -0.25 -4.29 8.76
CA LEU A 38 -0.31 -5.60 8.11
C LEU A 38 0.80 -5.82 7.06
N LEU A 39 1.35 -4.74 6.50
CA LEU A 39 2.40 -4.78 5.49
C LEU A 39 3.81 -4.48 6.04
N GLY A 40 3.95 -3.97 7.26
CA GLY A 40 5.16 -3.33 7.81
C GLY A 40 6.32 -4.25 8.19
N GLY A 41 6.45 -5.42 7.56
CA GLY A 41 7.49 -6.39 7.90
C GLY A 41 8.28 -6.94 6.71
N ARG A 42 8.08 -6.46 5.49
CA ARG A 42 8.65 -7.06 4.28
C ARG A 42 9.48 -6.02 3.54
N THR A 43 10.80 -6.09 3.76
CA THR A 43 11.84 -5.43 2.96
C THR A 43 11.58 -3.96 2.64
N GLU A 44 11.96 -3.08 3.57
CA GLU A 44 12.08 -1.65 3.29
C GLU A 44 13.10 -1.47 2.16
N LEU A 45 12.62 -1.16 0.95
CA LEU A 45 13.49 -0.66 -0.10
C LEU A 45 14.17 0.59 0.45
N SER A 46 15.49 0.54 0.61
CA SER A 46 16.27 1.68 1.09
C SER A 46 15.86 2.95 0.34
N GLY A 47 15.76 4.08 1.05
CA GLY A 47 15.36 5.36 0.45
C GLY A 47 16.22 5.73 -0.77
N LEU A 48 17.46 5.24 -0.85
CA LEU A 48 18.33 5.39 -2.01
C LEU A 48 17.78 4.67 -3.25
N VAL A 49 17.25 3.45 -3.09
CA VAL A 49 16.64 2.67 -4.18
C VAL A 49 15.41 3.39 -4.71
N ILE A 50 14.59 3.96 -3.82
CA ILE A 50 13.43 4.77 -4.20
C ILE A 50 13.87 6.02 -4.95
N PHE A 51 14.89 6.73 -4.46
CA PHE A 51 15.42 7.92 -5.14
C PHE A 51 15.92 7.62 -6.55
N ILE A 52 16.77 6.60 -6.71
CA ILE A 52 17.29 6.17 -8.01
C ILE A 52 16.14 5.75 -8.93
N SER A 53 15.15 5.03 -8.39
CA SER A 53 13.97 4.60 -9.11
C SER A 53 13.13 5.77 -9.63
N VAL A 54 12.95 6.83 -8.85
CA VAL A 54 12.24 8.04 -9.28
C VAL A 54 13.04 8.80 -10.33
N VAL A 55 14.34 9.01 -10.12
CA VAL A 55 15.19 9.75 -11.08
C VAL A 55 15.27 9.01 -12.42
N GLY A 56 15.52 7.69 -12.38
CA GLY A 56 15.55 6.86 -13.58
C GLY A 56 14.17 6.72 -14.24
N GLY A 57 13.12 6.59 -13.44
CA GLY A 57 11.73 6.52 -13.91
C GLY A 57 11.33 7.80 -14.64
N VAL A 58 11.64 8.97 -14.07
CA VAL A 58 11.37 10.26 -14.72
C VAL A 58 12.17 10.41 -16.01
N GLY A 59 13.41 9.92 -16.05
CA GLY A 59 14.22 9.91 -17.27
C GLY A 59 13.63 9.06 -18.40
N LEU A 60 12.97 7.94 -18.08
CA LEU A 60 12.40 7.01 -19.08
C LEU A 60 10.95 7.34 -19.46
N PHE A 61 10.13 7.75 -18.50
CA PHE A 61 8.67 7.88 -18.64
C PHE A 61 8.17 9.32 -18.40
N GLY A 62 9.05 10.30 -18.17
CA GLY A 62 8.67 11.68 -17.85
C GLY A 62 7.92 11.78 -16.51
N MET A 63 6.89 12.62 -16.42
CA MET A 63 6.16 12.83 -15.17
C MET A 63 5.50 11.55 -14.63
N LEU A 64 5.06 10.64 -15.51
CA LEU A 64 4.52 9.34 -15.12
C LEU A 64 5.56 8.44 -14.43
N GLY A 65 6.84 8.68 -14.70
CA GLY A 65 7.97 8.00 -14.11
C GLY A 65 8.08 8.15 -12.59
N LEU A 66 7.47 9.20 -12.02
CA LEU A 66 7.42 9.40 -10.57
C LEU A 66 6.62 8.28 -9.86
N VAL A 67 5.63 7.72 -10.56
CA VAL A 67 4.78 6.63 -10.06
C VAL A 67 5.25 5.29 -10.62
N LEU A 68 5.52 5.23 -11.94
CA LEU A 68 5.91 3.99 -12.61
C LEU A 68 7.28 3.48 -12.16
N GLY A 69 8.24 4.37 -11.89
CA GLY A 69 9.59 3.99 -11.45
C GLY A 69 9.56 3.13 -10.18
N PRO A 70 9.03 3.66 -9.05
CA PRO A 70 8.97 2.92 -7.79
C PRO A 70 8.21 1.61 -7.90
N ILE A 71 7.10 1.59 -8.65
CA ILE A 71 6.29 0.39 -8.86
C ILE A 71 7.10 -0.70 -9.57
N LEU A 72 7.80 -0.36 -10.65
CA LEU A 72 8.64 -1.28 -11.42
C LEU A 72 9.77 -1.87 -10.58
N VAL A 73 10.47 -1.04 -9.82
CA VAL A 73 11.57 -1.49 -8.95
C VAL A 73 11.05 -2.35 -7.81
N ALA A 74 9.93 -2.00 -7.19
CA ALA A 74 9.32 -2.80 -6.13
C ALA A 74 8.86 -4.18 -6.62
N THR A 75 8.26 -4.25 -7.81
CA THR A 75 7.88 -5.54 -8.40
C THR A 75 9.09 -6.38 -8.77
N ALA A 76 10.12 -5.79 -9.39
CA ALA A 76 11.37 -6.49 -9.70
C ALA A 76 12.06 -7.03 -8.44
N ALA A 77 12.15 -6.21 -7.38
CA ALA A 77 12.70 -6.62 -6.09
C ALA A 77 11.88 -7.73 -5.43
N GLY A 78 10.55 -7.66 -5.51
CA GLY A 78 9.66 -8.70 -5.03
C GLY A 78 9.89 -10.04 -5.74
N VAL A 79 9.97 -10.03 -7.07
CA VAL A 79 10.27 -11.22 -7.88
C VAL A 79 11.66 -11.77 -7.53
N LEU A 80 12.67 -10.92 -7.40
CA LEU A 80 14.02 -11.34 -7.05
C LEU A 80 14.07 -11.98 -5.66
N THR A 81 13.33 -11.42 -4.70
CA THR A 81 13.24 -11.96 -3.33
C THR A 81 12.68 -13.39 -3.36
N VAL A 82 11.56 -13.60 -4.08
CA VAL A 82 10.95 -14.93 -4.25
C VAL A 82 11.88 -15.90 -4.97
N TYR A 83 12.64 -15.44 -5.97
CA TYR A 83 13.60 -16.27 -6.68
C TYR A 83 14.82 -16.65 -5.81
N MET A 84 15.25 -15.75 -4.93
CA MET A 84 16.38 -15.98 -4.01
C MET A 84 16.00 -16.82 -2.80
N GLU A 85 14.71 -16.95 -2.48
CA GLU A 85 14.18 -17.82 -1.45
C GLU A 85 14.51 -19.29 -1.80
N ARG A 86 15.65 -19.80 -1.29
CA ARG A 86 15.99 -21.22 -1.42
C ARG A 86 15.12 -22.02 -0.47
N PRO A 87 14.43 -23.09 -0.92
CA PRO A 87 13.86 -24.05 0.01
C PRO A 87 15.00 -24.65 0.83
N GLU A 88 14.97 -24.46 2.15
CA GLU A 88 15.94 -25.10 3.05
C GLU A 88 15.92 -26.61 2.79
N SER A 89 17.09 -27.16 2.44
CA SER A 89 17.27 -28.59 2.29
C SER A 89 16.81 -29.29 3.59
N PRO A 90 15.98 -30.34 3.50
CA PRO A 90 15.52 -31.05 4.69
C PRO A 90 16.73 -31.49 5.51
N PRO A 91 16.64 -31.46 6.86
CA PRO A 91 17.75 -31.81 7.72
C PRO A 91 18.27 -33.16 7.26
N ILE A 92 19.57 -33.23 6.96
CA ILE A 92 20.26 -34.50 6.75
C ILE A 92 20.12 -35.24 8.08
N THR A 93 19.06 -36.03 8.22
CA THR A 93 18.91 -37.00 9.29
C THR A 93 20.07 -37.96 9.08
N ALA A 94 21.12 -37.72 9.86
CA ALA A 94 22.25 -38.60 10.02
C ALA A 94 21.73 -40.00 10.36
N ARG A 95 22.31 -40.98 9.66
CA ARG A 95 22.14 -42.42 9.85
C ARG A 95 22.23 -42.84 11.31
#